data_AF-A0A7L5XZY7-F1
#
_entry.id   AF-A0A7L5XZY7-F1
#
_cell.length_a   1.000
_cell.length_b   1.000
_cell.length_c   1.000
_cell.angle_alpha   90.00
_cell.angle_beta   90.00
_cell.angle_gamma   90.00
#
_symmetry.space_group_name_H-M   'P 1'
#
loop_
_entity.id
_entity.type
_entity.pdbx_description
1 polymer ?
#
loop_
_entity_poly.entity_id
_entity_poly.type
_entity_poly.pdbx_seq_one_letter_code
_entity_poly.pdbx_strand_id
1 'polypeptide(L)'
;MCYIEPSTATAAAEALAAAFGPIRKAMVIFDGTPFGDDQSPGKTDWPDWRAFREWRRALSEARRLADAPAHRLEHGEDERLRALLEHAIKLGWDARILVEPGGWAFRLSHDDRIEFVSGASRKQAARALAHLGWRRA
;
A
#
# COMPACT_ATOMS: atom_id res chain seq x y z
N MET A 1 14.63 -12.71 1.33
CA MET A 1 14.11 -11.37 1.66
C MET A 1 14.56 -10.47 0.53
N CYS A 2 13.66 -10.14 -0.41
CA CYS A 2 13.99 -9.25 -1.51
C CYS A 2 13.98 -7.82 -0.96
N TYR A 3 15.09 -7.10 -1.09
CA TYR A 3 15.18 -5.70 -0.68
C TYR A 3 14.80 -4.86 -1.91
N ILE A 4 13.58 -4.33 -1.92
CA ILE A 4 13.09 -3.45 -2.99
C ILE A 4 13.70 -2.07 -2.76
N GLU A 5 14.58 -1.62 -3.66
CA GLU A 5 15.27 -0.33 -3.53
C GLU A 5 14.28 0.86 -3.53
N PRO A 6 14.63 2.01 -2.92
CA PRO A 6 13.75 3.18 -2.80
C PRO A 6 13.17 3.72 -4.12
N SER A 7 13.82 3.45 -5.26
CA SER A 7 13.32 3.81 -6.60
C SER A 7 12.12 2.96 -7.06
N THR A 8 11.96 1.75 -6.51
CA THR A 8 10.96 0.77 -6.97
C THR A 8 9.68 0.79 -6.15
N ALA A 9 9.73 1.09 -4.84
CA ALA A 9 8.52 1.19 -4.02
C ALA A 9 7.65 2.40 -4.40
N THR A 10 8.26 3.58 -4.56
CA THR A 10 7.56 4.80 -5.00
C THR A 10 6.96 4.61 -6.40
N ALA A 11 7.76 4.12 -7.36
CA ALA A 11 7.28 3.87 -8.72
C ALA A 11 6.15 2.82 -8.78
N ALA A 12 6.22 1.77 -7.95
CA ALA A 12 5.15 0.78 -7.86
C ALA A 12 3.87 1.36 -7.24
N ALA A 13 3.99 2.15 -6.18
CA ALA A 13 2.86 2.84 -5.56
C ALA A 13 2.20 3.84 -6.54
N GLU A 14 2.99 4.58 -7.32
CA GLU A 14 2.52 5.46 -8.38
C GLU A 14 1.78 4.70 -9.48
N ALA A 15 2.38 3.62 -9.98
CA ALA A 15 1.77 2.78 -11.01
C ALA A 15 0.44 2.17 -10.55
N LEU A 16 0.36 1.73 -9.29
CA LEU A 16 -0.86 1.22 -8.70
C LEU A 16 -1.91 2.32 -8.53
N ALA A 17 -1.56 3.44 -7.91
CA ALA A 17 -2.47 4.57 -7.73
C ALA A 17 -3.03 5.07 -9.07
N ALA A 18 -2.17 5.23 -10.09
CA ALA A 18 -2.58 5.64 -11.43
C ALA A 18 -3.54 4.63 -12.09
N ALA A 19 -3.39 3.33 -11.81
CA ALA A 19 -4.26 2.30 -12.37
C ALA A 19 -5.68 2.33 -11.80
N PHE A 20 -5.88 2.87 -10.59
CA PHE A 20 -7.22 3.11 -10.03
C PHE A 20 -7.91 4.33 -10.66
N GLY A 21 -7.12 5.22 -11.25
CA GLY A 21 -7.60 6.54 -11.66
C GLY A 21 -7.99 7.40 -10.45
N PRO A 22 -8.64 8.55 -10.69
CA PRO A 22 -9.05 9.44 -9.61
C PRO A 22 -10.00 8.74 -8.63
N ILE A 23 -9.63 8.70 -7.36
CA ILE A 23 -10.47 8.07 -6.34
C ILE A 23 -11.68 8.95 -6.02
N ARG A 24 -12.86 8.32 -5.82
CA ARG A 24 -13.98 8.97 -5.12
C ARG A 24 -14.00 8.60 -3.65
N LYS A 25 -13.82 7.31 -3.37
CA LYS A 25 -13.60 6.77 -2.04
C LYS A 25 -12.68 5.58 -2.12
N ALA A 26 -11.85 5.40 -1.12
CA ALA A 26 -11.10 4.17 -0.96
C ALA A 26 -10.95 3.80 0.51
N MET A 27 -10.72 2.52 0.74
CA MET A 27 -10.36 1.99 2.05
C MET A 27 -9.15 1.08 1.88
N VAL A 28 -8.06 1.40 2.57
CA VAL A 28 -6.86 0.58 2.64
C VAL A 28 -6.85 -0.08 4.01
N ILE A 29 -6.80 -1.40 4.07
CA ILE A 29 -6.75 -2.19 5.29
C ILE A 29 -5.44 -2.96 5.28
N PHE A 30 -4.60 -2.74 6.28
CA PHE A 30 -3.42 -3.56 6.53
C PHE A 30 -3.83 -4.79 7.34
N ASP A 31 -3.72 -5.98 6.76
CA ASP A 31 -4.24 -7.22 7.34
C ASP A 31 -3.17 -8.31 7.54
N GLY A 32 -1.93 -8.03 7.17
CA GLY A 32 -0.79 -8.87 7.47
C GLY A 32 0.47 -8.04 7.68
N THR A 33 1.07 -8.16 8.86
CA THR A 33 2.31 -7.48 9.22
C THR A 33 3.37 -8.54 9.57
N PRO A 34 3.83 -9.35 8.59
CA PRO A 34 4.72 -10.50 8.83
C PRO A 34 6.06 -10.07 9.42
N PHE A 35 6.44 -8.81 9.17
CA PHE A 35 7.63 -8.19 9.74
C PHE A 35 7.32 -7.38 11.01
N GLY A 36 6.22 -7.71 11.71
CA GLY A 36 5.82 -7.07 12.96
C GLY A 36 5.04 -5.77 12.73
N ASP A 37 4.48 -5.26 13.82
CA ASP A 37 3.88 -3.93 13.89
C ASP A 37 4.82 -2.90 14.55
N ASP A 38 4.32 -1.68 14.77
CA ASP A 38 5.08 -0.50 15.17
C ASP A 38 5.70 -0.57 16.59
N GLN A 39 5.54 -1.71 17.27
CA GLN A 39 6.05 -2.00 18.61
C GLN A 39 6.86 -3.30 18.69
N SER A 40 7.18 -3.92 17.55
CA SER A 40 8.04 -5.11 17.54
C SER A 40 9.47 -4.74 18.00
N PRO A 41 10.04 -5.44 19.01
CA PRO A 41 11.38 -5.13 19.52
C PRO A 41 12.43 -5.07 18.41
N GLY A 42 13.24 -4.01 18.38
CA GLY A 42 14.32 -3.82 17.39
C GLY A 42 13.89 -3.28 16.03
N LYS A 43 12.59 -2.97 15.82
CA LYS A 43 12.07 -2.38 14.56
C LYS A 43 11.62 -0.94 14.67
N THR A 44 11.43 -0.46 15.89
CA THR A 44 11.11 0.93 16.23
C THR A 44 12.11 1.93 15.64
N ASP A 45 13.35 1.50 15.41
CA ASP A 45 14.44 2.34 14.91
C ASP A 45 14.62 2.28 13.40
N TRP A 46 13.86 1.43 12.68
CA TRP A 46 13.95 1.36 11.23
C TRP A 46 13.42 2.67 10.60
N PRO A 47 14.17 3.28 9.66
CA PRO A 47 13.79 4.58 9.07
C PRO A 47 12.38 4.57 8.47
N ASP A 48 12.01 3.52 7.73
CA ASP A 48 10.69 3.44 7.09
C ASP A 48 9.54 3.33 8.11
N TRP A 49 9.80 2.66 9.24
CA TRP A 49 8.85 2.57 10.35
C TRP A 49 8.64 3.91 11.04
N ARG A 50 9.73 4.67 11.23
CA ARG A 50 9.67 6.02 11.79
C ARG A 50 8.89 6.94 10.84
N ALA A 51 9.23 6.92 9.56
CA ALA A 51 8.54 7.70 8.53
C ALA A 51 7.04 7.40 8.49
N PHE A 52 6.65 6.12 8.52
CA PHE A 52 5.24 5.73 8.55
C PHE A 52 4.50 6.24 9.80
N ARG A 53 5.11 6.15 10.98
CA ARG A 53 4.50 6.65 12.22
C ARG A 53 4.37 8.16 12.24
N GLU A 54 5.39 8.87 11.79
CA GLU A 54 5.33 10.33 11.65
C GLU A 54 4.23 10.74 10.68
N TRP A 55 4.11 10.03 9.56
CA TRP A 55 3.04 10.22 8.58
C TRP A 55 1.64 9.97 9.18
N ARG A 56 1.42 8.86 9.90
CA ARG A 56 0.11 8.60 10.55
C ARG A 56 -0.22 9.65 11.62
N ARG A 57 0.77 10.08 12.41
CA ARG A 57 0.60 11.16 13.40
C ARG A 57 0.23 12.48 12.75
N ALA A 58 0.83 12.83 11.61
CA ALA A 58 0.46 14.02 10.84
C ALA A 58 -1.00 13.98 10.35
N LEU A 59 -1.58 12.79 10.22
CA LEU A 59 -2.99 12.56 9.89
C LEU A 59 -3.88 12.39 11.13
N SER A 60 -3.40 12.81 12.31
CA SER A 60 -4.10 12.67 13.60
C SER A 60 -4.42 11.22 13.98
N GLU A 61 -3.67 10.25 13.44
CA GLU A 61 -3.80 8.84 13.78
C GLU A 61 -2.53 8.35 14.49
N ALA A 62 -2.58 8.34 15.82
CA ALA A 62 -1.44 7.92 16.64
C ALA A 62 -1.57 6.49 17.18
N ARG A 63 -2.69 5.81 16.92
CA ARG A 63 -2.93 4.45 17.43
C ARG A 63 -2.05 3.45 16.70
N ARG A 64 -1.87 2.26 17.28
CA ARG A 64 -1.13 1.18 16.61
C ARG A 64 -1.85 0.75 15.34
N LEU A 65 -1.12 0.08 14.46
CA LEU A 65 -1.75 -0.50 13.28
C LEU A 65 -2.75 -1.60 13.65
N ALA A 66 -2.46 -2.38 14.69
CA ALA A 66 -3.38 -3.39 15.22
C ALA A 66 -4.71 -2.80 15.72
N ASP A 67 -4.68 -1.58 16.26
CA ASP A 67 -5.87 -0.90 16.80
C ASP A 67 -6.65 -0.12 15.73
N ALA A 68 -5.95 0.35 14.68
CA ALA A 68 -6.51 1.14 13.59
C ALA A 68 -5.87 0.71 12.25
N PRO A 69 -6.20 -0.49 11.74
CA PRO A 69 -5.55 -1.07 10.56
C PRO A 69 -6.03 -0.44 9.24
N ALA A 70 -7.12 0.32 9.29
CA ALA A 70 -7.80 0.83 8.12
C ALA A 70 -7.63 2.35 7.96
N HIS A 71 -7.40 2.76 6.73
CA HIS A 71 -7.38 4.15 6.30
C HIS A 71 -8.48 4.39 5.28
N ARG A 72 -9.40 5.30 5.62
CA ARG A 72 -10.44 5.76 4.72
C ARG A 72 -9.94 6.98 3.95
N LEU A 73 -10.22 6.97 2.66
CA LEU A 73 -9.83 7.99 1.68
C LEU A 73 -11.09 8.50 0.99
N GLU A 74 -11.15 9.80 0.77
CA GLU A 74 -12.20 10.52 0.05
C GLU A 74 -11.66 11.07 -1.28
N HIS A 75 -12.54 11.77 -2.01
CA HIS A 75 -12.21 12.31 -3.32
C HIS A 75 -11.03 13.30 -3.26
N GLY A 76 -10.05 13.10 -4.15
CA GLY A 76 -8.86 13.95 -4.24
C GLY A 76 -7.71 13.57 -3.29
N GLU A 77 -7.86 12.48 -2.51
CA GLU A 77 -6.79 11.98 -1.64
C GLU A 77 -5.83 10.99 -2.35
N ASP A 78 -5.61 11.15 -3.66
CA ASP A 78 -4.79 10.23 -4.47
C ASP A 78 -3.34 10.14 -3.97
N GLU A 79 -2.77 11.25 -3.50
CA GLU A 79 -1.44 11.29 -2.88
C GLU A 79 -1.39 10.49 -1.57
N ARG A 80 -2.49 10.50 -0.81
CA ARG A 80 -2.58 9.73 0.43
C ARG A 80 -2.69 8.24 0.16
N LEU A 81 -3.41 7.85 -0.90
CA LEU A 81 -3.43 6.46 -1.37
C LEU A 81 -2.03 6.02 -1.81
N ARG A 82 -1.32 6.84 -2.58
CA ARG A 82 0.06 6.54 -3.01
C ARG A 82 0.98 6.33 -1.80
N ALA A 83 0.95 7.23 -0.82
CA ALA A 83 1.74 7.10 0.39
C ALA A 83 1.43 5.80 1.16
N LEU A 84 0.14 5.43 1.28
CA LEU A 84 -0.26 4.18 1.93
C LEU A 84 0.30 2.94 1.22
N LEU A 85 0.22 2.91 -0.11
CA LEU A 85 0.76 1.82 -0.92
C LEU A 85 2.28 1.74 -0.83
N GLU A 86 2.94 2.89 -0.86
CA GLU A 86 4.40 2.97 -0.72
C GLU A 86 4.85 2.43 0.64
N HIS A 87 4.18 2.82 1.74
CA HIS A 87 4.47 2.29 3.06
C HIS A 87 4.21 0.77 3.14
N ALA A 88 3.12 0.29 2.54
CA ALA A 88 2.81 -1.14 2.48
C ALA A 88 3.95 -1.94 1.82
N ILE A 89 4.47 -1.44 0.69
CA ILE A 89 5.55 -2.07 -0.07
C ILE A 89 6.87 -2.01 0.70
N LYS A 90 7.26 -0.83 1.21
CA LYS A 90 8.51 -0.65 1.97
C LYS A 90 8.58 -1.52 3.23
N LEU A 91 7.45 -1.64 3.93
CA LEU A 91 7.37 -2.37 5.19
C LEU A 91 7.06 -3.86 4.98
N GLY A 92 6.84 -4.29 3.73
CA GLY A 92 6.52 -5.67 3.38
C GLY A 92 5.24 -6.14 4.06
N TRP A 93 4.17 -5.35 3.96
CA TRP A 93 2.88 -5.69 4.53
C TRP A 93 1.89 -6.16 3.49
N ASP A 94 0.96 -6.97 3.97
CA ASP A 94 -0.25 -7.27 3.24
C ASP A 94 -1.23 -6.10 3.43
N ALA A 95 -1.83 -5.69 2.31
CA ALA A 95 -2.85 -4.67 2.30
C ALA A 95 -3.99 -5.09 1.37
N ARG A 96 -5.22 -4.98 1.85
CA ARG A 96 -6.43 -4.99 1.02
C ARG A 96 -6.86 -3.57 0.74
N ILE A 97 -7.16 -3.29 -0.51
CA ILE A 97 -7.62 -1.97 -0.91
C ILE A 97 -8.91 -2.10 -1.68
N LEU A 98 -9.88 -1.31 -1.25
CA LEU A 98 -11.21 -1.22 -1.82
C LEU A 98 -11.37 0.18 -2.41
N VAL A 99 -11.69 0.30 -3.70
CA VAL A 99 -11.85 1.60 -4.38
C VAL A 99 -13.22 1.72 -5.03
N GLU A 100 -13.85 2.88 -4.83
CA GLU A 100 -15.07 3.31 -5.49
C GLU A 100 -14.83 4.50 -6.45
N PRO A 101 -15.59 4.58 -7.57
CA PRO A 101 -16.64 3.66 -8.01
C PRO A 101 -16.06 2.42 -8.71
N GLY A 102 -16.74 1.27 -8.58
CA GLY A 102 -16.41 0.04 -9.33
C GLY A 102 -16.07 -1.20 -8.51
N GLY A 103 -16.06 -1.11 -7.18
CA GLY A 103 -15.90 -2.28 -6.30
C GLY A 103 -14.58 -3.00 -6.48
N TRP A 104 -13.52 -2.24 -6.77
CA TRP A 104 -12.19 -2.79 -7.01
C TRP A 104 -11.64 -3.28 -5.69
N ALA A 105 -11.32 -4.56 -5.62
CA ALA A 105 -10.59 -5.14 -4.52
C ALA A 105 -9.23 -5.63 -5.05
N PHE A 106 -8.15 -5.12 -4.49
CA PHE A 106 -6.82 -5.70 -4.71
C PHE A 106 -6.16 -6.01 -3.39
N ARG A 107 -5.30 -7.03 -3.43
CA ARG A 107 -4.44 -7.41 -2.32
C ARG A 107 -2.99 -7.23 -2.75
N LEU A 108 -2.27 -6.41 -2.01
CA LEU A 108 -0.82 -6.44 -1.96
C LEU A 108 -0.41 -7.48 -0.91
N SER A 109 0.56 -8.32 -1.24
CA SER A 109 1.16 -9.27 -0.32
C SER A 109 2.65 -8.99 -0.17
N HIS A 110 3.16 -9.24 1.03
CA HIS A 110 4.59 -9.21 1.38
C HIS A 110 5.46 -10.16 0.56
N ASP A 111 4.88 -11.15 -0.13
CA ASP A 111 5.58 -12.06 -1.04
C ASP A 111 5.76 -11.47 -2.45
N ASP A 112 5.73 -10.13 -2.58
CA ASP A 112 5.77 -9.39 -3.84
C ASP A 112 4.66 -9.82 -4.82
N ARG A 113 3.50 -10.22 -4.27
CA ARG A 113 2.32 -10.63 -5.06
C ARG A 113 1.25 -9.55 -5.02
N ILE A 114 0.68 -9.26 -6.19
CA ILE A 114 -0.48 -8.38 -6.34
C ILE A 114 -1.63 -9.18 -6.94
N GLU A 115 -2.69 -9.36 -6.16
CA GLU A 115 -3.90 -10.07 -6.58
C GLU A 115 -5.00 -9.06 -6.90
N PHE A 116 -5.52 -9.14 -8.13
CA PHE A 116 -6.67 -8.35 -8.56
C PHE A 116 -7.92 -9.21 -8.45
N VAL A 117 -8.82 -8.88 -7.52
CA VAL A 117 -10.05 -9.64 -7.27
C VAL A 117 -11.15 -9.24 -8.26
N SER A 118 -11.20 -7.98 -8.71
CA SER A 118 -12.19 -7.46 -9.66
C SER A 118 -11.70 -6.16 -10.35
N GLY A 119 -12.27 -5.83 -11.52
CA GLY A 119 -12.08 -4.51 -12.17
C GLY A 119 -11.48 -4.51 -13.59
N ALA A 120 -11.75 -3.44 -14.36
CA ALA A 120 -11.45 -3.32 -15.79
C ALA A 120 -9.99 -2.94 -16.13
N SER A 121 -9.20 -2.40 -15.19
CA SER A 121 -7.81 -1.96 -15.44
C SER A 121 -6.74 -2.96 -14.99
N ARG A 122 -7.09 -4.20 -14.64
CA ARG A 122 -6.12 -5.27 -14.33
C ARG A 122 -5.01 -5.38 -15.38
N LYS A 123 -5.36 -5.21 -16.67
CA LYS A 123 -4.39 -5.24 -17.78
C LYS A 123 -3.44 -4.03 -17.76
N GLN A 124 -3.94 -2.84 -17.42
CA GLN A 124 -3.13 -1.62 -17.33
C GLN A 124 -2.19 -1.68 -16.11
N ALA A 125 -2.71 -2.04 -14.94
CA ALA A 125 -1.91 -2.23 -13.73
C ALA A 125 -0.82 -3.29 -13.95
N ALA A 126 -1.17 -4.46 -14.49
CA ALA A 126 -0.21 -5.51 -14.80
C ALA A 126 0.86 -5.06 -15.82
N ARG A 127 0.50 -4.23 -16.80
CA ARG A 127 1.45 -3.68 -17.76
C ARG A 127 2.43 -2.71 -17.10
N ALA A 128 1.93 -1.78 -16.28
CA ALA A 128 2.77 -0.81 -15.59
C ALA A 128 3.75 -1.51 -14.63
N LEU A 129 3.27 -2.45 -13.83
CA LEU A 129 4.09 -3.26 -12.92
C LEU A 129 5.13 -4.11 -13.64
N ALA A 130 4.79 -4.67 -14.82
CA ALA A 130 5.74 -5.44 -15.62
C ALA A 130 6.94 -4.59 -16.10
N HIS A 131 6.74 -3.29 -16.35
CA HIS A 131 7.85 -2.39 -16.69
C HIS A 131 8.79 -2.13 -15.51
N LEU A 132 8.31 -2.34 -14.28
CA LEU A 132 9.09 -2.24 -13.04
C LEU A 132 9.74 -3.59 -12.65
N GLY A 133 9.69 -4.60 -13.51
CA GLY A 133 10.30 -5.91 -13.26
C GLY A 133 9.44 -6.90 -12.48
N TRP A 134 8.21 -6.53 -12.13
CA TRP A 134 7.27 -7.45 -11.47
C TRP A 134 6.75 -8.48 -12.47
N ARG A 135 6.84 -9.76 -12.12
CA ARG A 135 6.44 -10.86 -13.00
C ARG A 135 5.07 -11.40 -12.59
N ARG A 136 4.27 -11.80 -13.57
CA ARG A 136 3.08 -12.62 -13.32
C ARG A 136 3.53 -14.00 -12.83
N ALA A 137 3.01 -14.42 -11.69
CA ALA A 137 3.03 -15.82 -11.26
C ALA A 137 2.01 -16.63 -12.08
#